data_AF-A0A800EXC0-F1
#
_entry.id   AF-A0A800EXC0-F1
#
_cell.length_a   1.000
_cell.length_b   1.000
_cell.length_c   1.000
_cell.angle_alpha   90.00
_cell.angle_beta   90.00
_cell.angle_gamma   90.00
#
_symmetry.space_group_name_H-M   'P 1'
#
loop_
_entity.id
_entity.type
_entity.pdbx_description
1 polymer ?
#
loop_
_entity_poly.entity_id
_entity_poly.type
_entity_poly.pdbx_seq_one_letter_code
_entity_poly.pdbx_strand_id
1 'polypeptide(L)'
;YRVYMLGFAPGFPYLGGMDERIATPRLASPRVRVPAGSVGIAETQTGVYPIASPGGWRLIGNTPVSLFDPSADPPVPFLPGSFIRFVPVSSEDAKRVAAQVSDGTYRVQMTEHEG
;
A
#
# COMPACT_ATOMS: atom_id res chain seq x y z
N TYR A 1 6.95 -7.91 3.27
CA TYR A 1 7.78 -6.74 2.93
C TYR A 1 7.98 -5.88 4.15
N ARG A 2 9.23 -5.52 4.48
CA ARG A 2 9.54 -4.71 5.66
C ARG A 2 9.31 -3.23 5.34
N VAL A 3 8.61 -2.52 6.21
CA VAL A 3 8.46 -1.06 6.12
C VAL A 3 9.77 -0.42 6.57
N TYR A 4 10.52 0.17 5.64
CA TYR A 4 11.78 0.86 5.98
C TYR A 4 11.54 2.28 6.46
N MET A 5 10.64 3.01 5.79
CA MET A 5 10.26 4.37 6.17
C MET A 5 8.85 4.68 5.69
N LEU A 6 8.26 5.70 6.31
CA LEU A 6 7.03 6.35 5.86
C LEU A 6 7.39 7.75 5.34
N GLY A 7 6.94 8.14 4.15
CA GLY A 7 7.29 9.45 3.57
C GLY A 7 6.83 9.57 2.12
N PHE A 8 7.12 10.70 1.44
CA PHE A 8 6.55 11.15 0.15
C PHE A 8 5.11 11.67 0.22
N ALA A 9 4.21 10.93 0.86
CA ALA A 9 2.86 11.37 1.21
C ALA A 9 2.51 10.87 2.62
N PRO A 10 1.50 11.44 3.30
CA PRO A 10 1.06 10.95 4.60
C PRO A 10 0.83 9.43 4.58
N GLY A 11 1.63 8.71 5.37
CA GLY A 11 1.55 7.26 5.52
C GLY A 11 2.07 6.40 4.37
N PHE A 12 2.70 6.96 3.33
CA PHE A 12 3.16 6.14 2.20
C PHE A 12 4.34 5.25 2.63
N PRO A 13 4.22 3.91 2.55
CA PRO A 13 5.26 3.00 3.01
C PRO A 13 6.25 2.67 1.89
N TYR A 14 7.53 2.91 2.15
CA TYR A 14 8.61 2.35 1.34
C TYR A 14 8.94 0.95 1.84
N LEU A 15 8.66 -0.04 0.98
CA LEU A 15 8.74 -1.45 1.33
C LEU A 15 10.00 -2.09 0.76
N GLY A 16 10.78 -2.72 1.65
CA GLY A 16 11.96 -3.50 1.32
C GLY A 16 11.69 -4.99 1.20
N GLY A 17 12.64 -5.69 0.57
CA GLY A 17 12.60 -7.15 0.37
C GLY A 17 11.83 -7.58 -0.87
N MET A 18 11.69 -6.70 -1.88
CA MET A 18 11.12 -7.07 -3.16
C MET A 18 12.10 -7.93 -3.96
N ASP A 19 11.58 -9.00 -4.54
CA ASP A 19 12.35 -9.90 -5.40
C ASP A 19 12.88 -9.14 -6.62
N GLU A 20 14.17 -9.23 -6.89
CA GLU A 20 14.81 -8.50 -7.99
C GLU A 20 14.29 -8.92 -9.36
N ARG A 21 13.71 -10.12 -9.50
CA ARG A 21 13.11 -10.61 -10.75
C ARG A 21 11.94 -9.77 -11.24
N ILE A 22 11.30 -9.02 -10.35
CA ILE A 22 10.21 -8.10 -10.69
C ILE A 22 10.64 -6.63 -10.66
N ALA A 23 11.92 -6.34 -10.45
CA ALA A 23 12.43 -4.97 -10.49
C ALA A 23 12.13 -4.33 -11.85
N THR A 24 11.53 -3.15 -11.84
CA THR A 24 11.08 -2.47 -13.06
C THR A 24 11.25 -0.96 -12.93
N PRO A 25 11.80 -0.26 -13.94
CA PRO A 25 12.01 1.16 -13.85
C PRO A 25 10.69 1.94 -13.77
N ARG A 26 10.78 3.15 -13.20
CA ARG A 26 9.68 4.13 -13.23
C ARG A 26 9.24 4.43 -14.67
N LEU A 27 8.00 4.89 -14.79
CA LEU A 27 7.53 5.53 -16.03
C LEU A 27 8.40 6.75 -16.35
N ALA A 28 8.71 6.94 -17.63
CA ALA A 28 9.44 8.11 -18.10
C ALA A 28 8.69 9.42 -17.83
N SER A 29 7.36 9.39 -17.91
CA SER A 29 6.49 10.50 -17.50
C SER A 29 5.51 10.02 -16.42
N PRO A 30 5.48 10.68 -15.24
CA PRO A 30 4.61 10.26 -14.14
C PRO A 30 3.13 10.52 -14.47
N ARG A 31 2.24 9.71 -13.90
CA ARG A 31 0.81 10.00 -13.92
C ARG A 31 0.55 11.23 -13.08
N VAL A 32 -0.30 12.14 -13.58
CA VAL A 32 -0.81 13.27 -12.80
C VAL A 32 -1.63 12.80 -11.60
N ARG A 33 -2.29 11.64 -11.73
CA ARG A 33 -3.12 11.05 -10.68
C ARG A 33 -2.96 9.53 -10.64
N VAL A 34 -2.50 9.04 -9.49
CA VAL A 34 -2.56 7.64 -9.06
C VAL A 34 -3.67 7.53 -8.02
N PRO A 35 -4.64 6.61 -8.16
CA PRO A 35 -5.69 6.41 -7.17
C PRO A 35 -5.15 5.95 -5.81
N ALA A 36 -5.82 6.33 -4.71
CA ALA A 36 -5.56 5.76 -3.40
C ALA A 36 -5.71 4.22 -3.41
N GLY A 37 -4.93 3.54 -2.57
CA GLY A 37 -4.84 2.08 -2.52
C GLY A 37 -4.05 1.45 -3.66
N SER A 38 -3.57 2.21 -4.65
CA SER A 38 -2.77 1.63 -5.74
C SER A 38 -1.48 1.00 -5.21
N VAL A 39 -1.17 -0.22 -5.63
CA VAL A 39 0.09 -0.90 -5.33
C VAL A 39 0.99 -0.73 -6.54
N GLY A 40 2.24 -0.33 -6.32
CA GLY A 40 3.18 -0.12 -7.41
C GLY A 40 4.58 -0.62 -7.11
N ILE A 41 5.36 -0.70 -8.17
CA ILE A 41 6.80 -1.02 -8.14
C ILE A 41 7.60 0.07 -8.87
N ALA A 42 8.81 0.32 -8.37
CA ALA A 42 9.79 1.20 -9.00
C ALA A 42 11.20 0.80 -8.58
N GLU A 43 12.05 0.54 -9.57
CA GLU A 43 13.37 -0.05 -9.36
C GLU A 43 13.23 -1.32 -8.51
N THR A 44 13.91 -1.40 -7.36
CA THR A 44 13.86 -2.53 -6.42
C THR A 44 12.87 -2.33 -5.27
N GLN A 45 11.98 -1.34 -5.37
CA GLN A 45 11.02 -0.99 -4.31
C GLN A 45 9.58 -1.31 -4.71
N THR A 46 8.79 -1.68 -3.70
CA THR A 46 7.32 -1.75 -3.76
C THR A 46 6.71 -0.86 -2.67
N GLY A 47 5.41 -0.64 -2.76
CA GLY A 47 4.72 0.37 -1.96
C GLY A 47 3.26 0.49 -2.35
N VAL A 48 2.50 1.20 -1.52
CA VAL A 48 1.07 1.41 -1.72
C VAL A 48 0.72 2.86 -1.45
N TYR A 49 -0.01 3.48 -2.38
CA TYR A 49 -0.39 4.89 -2.33
C TYR A 49 -1.53 5.08 -1.33
N PRO A 50 -1.35 5.71 -0.15
CA PRO A 50 -2.43 5.83 0.84
C PRO A 50 -3.50 6.84 0.41
N ILE A 51 -3.08 7.84 -0.36
CA ILE A 51 -3.94 8.90 -0.89
C ILE A 51 -3.70 9.08 -2.39
N ALA A 52 -4.67 9.67 -3.07
CA ALA A 52 -4.51 10.02 -4.49
C ALA A 52 -3.42 11.08 -4.66
N SER A 53 -2.44 10.81 -5.52
CA SER A 53 -1.27 11.68 -5.73
C SER A 53 -0.63 11.43 -7.10
N PRO A 54 0.21 12.34 -7.62
CA PRO A 54 1.02 12.06 -8.81
C PRO A 54 2.01 10.92 -8.55
N GLY A 55 2.35 10.14 -9.59
CA GLY A 55 3.27 9.01 -9.39
C GLY A 55 3.79 8.37 -10.67
N GLY A 56 5.08 8.06 -10.69
CA GLY A 56 5.76 7.38 -11.79
C GLY A 56 5.90 5.86 -11.63
N TRP A 57 5.31 5.26 -10.61
CA TRP A 57 5.47 3.82 -10.37
C TRP A 57 4.62 2.99 -11.33
N ARG A 58 5.08 1.77 -11.61
CA ARG A 58 4.31 0.79 -12.37
C ARG A 58 3.24 0.22 -11.45
N LEU A 59 1.97 0.48 -11.76
CA LEU A 59 0.85 0.01 -10.94
C LEU A 59 0.56 -1.45 -11.27
N ILE A 60 0.51 -2.29 -10.26
CA ILE A 60 0.37 -3.75 -10.39
C ILE A 60 -0.88 -4.30 -9.69
N GLY A 61 -1.58 -3.45 -8.93
CA GLY A 61 -2.79 -3.83 -8.21
C GLY A 61 -3.36 -2.67 -7.42
N ASN A 62 -4.41 -2.94 -6.67
CA ASN A 62 -5.04 -1.99 -5.78
C ASN A 62 -5.56 -2.73 -4.54
N THR A 63 -5.55 -2.05 -3.40
CA THR A 63 -6.21 -2.50 -2.17
C THR A 63 -7.36 -1.56 -1.82
N PRO A 64 -8.53 -2.10 -1.42
CA PRO A 64 -9.62 -1.30 -0.88
C PRO A 64 -9.38 -0.83 0.57
N VAL A 65 -8.35 -1.35 1.24
CA VAL A 65 -8.03 -1.01 2.63
C VAL A 65 -7.61 0.46 2.74
N SER A 66 -8.23 1.20 3.66
CA SER A 66 -7.76 2.55 4.02
C SER A 66 -6.45 2.44 4.79
N LEU A 67 -5.41 3.10 4.28
CA LEU A 67 -4.06 3.05 4.86
C LEU A 67 -3.68 4.34 5.59
N PHE A 68 -4.47 5.40 5.42
CA PHE A 68 -4.28 6.68 6.05
C PHE A 68 -5.64 7.27 6.41
N ASP A 69 -5.84 7.54 7.69
CA ASP A 69 -7.00 8.26 8.21
C ASP A 69 -6.51 9.34 9.19
N PRO A 70 -6.61 10.64 8.85
CA PRO A 70 -6.14 11.71 9.72
C PRO A 70 -6.97 11.87 11.01
N SER A 71 -8.14 11.23 11.09
CA SER A 71 -9.00 11.23 12.27
C SER A 71 -8.74 10.05 13.22
N ALA A 72 -7.97 9.05 12.79
CA ALA A 72 -7.59 7.89 13.59
C ALA A 72 -6.30 8.13 14.39
N ASP A 73 -6.17 7.45 15.53
CA ASP A 73 -4.95 7.37 16.32
C ASP A 73 -4.56 5.90 16.53
N PRO A 74 -3.48 5.41 15.90
CA PRO A 74 -2.58 6.12 14.97
C PRO A 74 -3.22 6.35 13.58
N PRO A 75 -2.77 7.37 12.80
CA PRO A 75 -3.35 7.68 11.50
C PRO A 75 -3.00 6.68 10.39
N VAL A 76 -2.09 5.74 10.67
CA VAL A 76 -1.67 4.65 9.79
C VAL A 76 -1.62 3.34 10.58
N PRO A 77 -1.92 2.18 9.97
CA PRO A 77 -1.99 0.91 10.69
C PRO A 77 -0.62 0.23 10.92
N PHE A 78 0.47 0.82 10.44
CA PHE A 78 1.82 0.24 10.53
C PHE A 78 2.87 1.32 10.81
N LEU A 79 4.01 0.90 11.35
CA LEU A 79 5.15 1.76 11.67
C LEU A 79 6.39 1.31 10.89
N PRO A 80 7.43 2.15 10.77
CA PRO A 80 8.75 1.68 10.36
C PRO A 80 9.18 0.47 11.20
N GLY A 81 9.68 -0.57 10.54
CA GLY A 81 10.00 -1.86 11.14
C GLY A 81 8.88 -2.90 11.07
N SER A 82 7.62 -2.52 10.89
CA SER A 82 6.51 -3.45 10.66
C SER A 82 6.66 -4.20 9.32
N PHE A 83 5.89 -5.27 9.14
CA PHE A 83 5.83 -6.02 7.88
C PHE A 83 4.45 -5.92 7.25
N ILE A 84 4.43 -5.72 5.93
CA ILE A 84 3.22 -5.77 5.10
C ILE A 84 3.28 -7.03 4.25
N ARG A 85 2.17 -7.78 4.24
CA ARG A 85 1.93 -8.89 3.33
C ARG A 85 0.75 -8.54 2.41
N PHE A 86 1.01 -8.49 1.11
CA PHE A 86 -0.07 -8.39 0.12
C PHE A 86 -0.70 -9.78 -0.05
N VAL A 87 -2.02 -9.84 -0.02
CA VAL A 87 -2.79 -11.08 -0.19
C VAL A 87 -3.65 -10.93 -1.44
N PRO A 88 -3.51 -11.81 -2.44
CA PRO A 88 -4.40 -11.79 -3.60
C PRO A 88 -5.81 -12.19 -3.17
N VAL A 89 -6.80 -11.45 -3.66
CA VAL A 89 -8.22 -11.66 -3.35
C VAL A 89 -9.03 -11.66 -4.64
N SER A 90 -10.21 -12.27 -4.63
CA SER A 90 -11.15 -12.17 -5.75
C SER A 90 -11.73 -10.76 -5.85
N SER A 91 -12.33 -10.42 -7.00
CA SER A 91 -13.04 -9.14 -7.16
C SER A 91 -14.22 -8.99 -6.19
N GLU A 92 -14.89 -10.09 -5.86
CA GLU A 92 -16.01 -10.09 -4.91
C GLU A 92 -15.53 -9.85 -3.47
N ASP A 93 -14.41 -10.47 -3.09
CA ASP A 93 -13.78 -10.22 -1.79
C ASP A 93 -13.30 -8.77 -1.69
N ALA A 94 -12.70 -8.23 -2.76
CA ALA A 94 -12.28 -6.83 -2.80
C ALA A 94 -13.47 -5.86 -2.63
N LYS A 95 -14.60 -6.12 -3.28
CA LYS A 95 -15.84 -5.35 -3.09
C LYS A 95 -16.36 -5.45 -1.66
N ARG A 96 -16.34 -6.65 -1.07
CA ARG A 96 -16.76 -6.86 0.33
C ARG A 96 -15.88 -6.08 1.30
N VAL A 97 -14.55 -6.14 1.14
CA VAL A 97 -13.62 -5.36 1.96
C VAL A 97 -13.86 -3.86 1.75
N ALA A 98 -14.09 -3.40 0.52
CA ALA A 98 -14.40 -2.00 0.26
C ALA A 98 -15.68 -1.53 0.99
N ALA A 99 -16.72 -2.35 1.02
CA ALA A 99 -17.94 -2.07 1.78
C ALA A 99 -17.64 -1.96 3.29
N GLN A 100 -16.88 -2.91 3.83
CA GLN A 100 -16.47 -2.92 5.24
C GLN A 100 -15.54 -1.74 5.60
N VAL A 101 -14.72 -1.28 4.67
CA VAL A 101 -13.89 -0.08 4.88
C VAL A 101 -14.79 1.16 4.90
N SER A 102 -15.78 1.22 4.01
CA SER A 102 -16.71 2.35 3.92
C SER A 102 -17.64 2.48 5.13
N ASP A 103 -18.02 1.37 5.77
CA ASP A 103 -18.88 1.37 6.97
C ASP A 103 -18.09 1.35 8.29
N GLY A 104 -16.75 1.35 8.22
CA GLY A 104 -15.86 1.36 9.37
C GLY A 104 -15.74 0.01 10.12
N THR A 105 -16.24 -1.08 9.55
CA THR A 105 -16.18 -2.42 10.17
C THR A 105 -14.93 -3.21 9.80
N TYR A 106 -14.20 -2.82 8.76
CA TYR A 106 -12.97 -3.50 8.36
C TYR A 106 -11.87 -3.32 9.41
N ARG A 107 -11.21 -4.43 9.76
CA ARG A 107 -10.04 -4.43 10.66
C ARG A 107 -8.84 -4.99 9.93
N VAL A 108 -7.75 -4.23 9.89
CA VAL A 108 -6.47 -4.71 9.38
C VAL A 108 -6.02 -5.89 10.24
N GLN A 109 -5.70 -7.00 9.58
CA GLN A 109 -5.17 -8.18 10.26
C GLN A 109 -3.71 -7.93 10.63
N MET A 110 -3.42 -7.96 11.93
CA MET A 110 -2.07 -7.87 12.47
C MET A 110 -1.69 -9.25 13.00
N THR A 111 -0.53 -9.75 12.57
CA THR A 111 0.00 -11.05 13.01
C THR A 111 1.46 -10.86 13.42
N GLU A 112 1.93 -11.64 14.38
CA GLU A 112 3.34 -11.66 14.76
C GLU A 112 4.17 -12.19 13.59
N HIS A 113 5.26 -11.51 13.27
CA HIS A 113 6.19 -11.97 12.27
C HIS A 113 7.23 -12.86 12.95
N GLU A 114 7.09 -14.18 12.80
CA GLU A 114 8.18 -15.11 13.07
C GLU A 114 9.25 -14.90 11.96
N GLY A 115 10.46 -14.58 12.39
CA GLY A 115 11.57 -14.13 11.53
C GLY A 115 12.12 -15.18 10.58
#